data_AF-A0AAW6EH71-F1
#
_entry.id   AF-A0AAW6EH71-F1
#
_cell.length_a   1.000
_cell.length_b   1.000
_cell.length_c   1.000
_cell.angle_alpha   90.00
_cell.angle_beta   90.00
_cell.angle_gamma   90.00
#
_symmetry.space_group_name_H-M   'P 1'
#
loop_
_entity.id
_entity.type
_entity.pdbx_description
1 polymer ?
#
loop_
_entity_poly.entity_id
_entity_poly.type
_entity_poly.pdbx_seq_one_letter_code
_entity_poly.pdbx_strand_id
1 'polypeptide(L)'
;MKESIKLYKSLSLDIVNKLKSSSLINIGDLFDKRQEILSNVLDFEAFKSQMIDEGILEIDREIHILLSDSIEKTKDEIKNHKLSNRVNTSYLSTKKENLNIFNKKV
;
A
#
# COMPACT_ATOMS: atom_id res chain seq x y z
N MET A 1 6.48 -29.45 -2.88
CA MET A 1 7.53 -28.43 -2.70
C MET A 1 7.75 -27.60 -3.97
N LYS A 2 8.19 -28.19 -5.10
CA LYS A 2 8.39 -27.44 -6.37
C LYS A 2 7.13 -26.72 -6.87
N GLU A 3 5.96 -27.34 -6.74
CA GLU A 3 4.67 -26.71 -7.09
C GLU A 3 4.34 -25.52 -6.18
N SER A 4 4.60 -25.65 -4.87
CA SER A 4 4.42 -24.60 -3.88
C SER A 4 5.29 -23.38 -4.18
N ILE A 5 6.55 -23.60 -4.60
CA ILE A 5 7.47 -22.53 -5.01
C ILE A 5 6.97 -21.81 -6.27
N LYS A 6 6.52 -22.56 -7.27
CA LYS A 6 5.94 -21.98 -8.50
C LYS A 6 4.69 -21.15 -8.20
N LEU A 7 3.82 -21.67 -7.34
CA LEU A 7 2.60 -20.97 -6.93
C LEU A 7 2.93 -19.70 -6.13
N TYR A 8 3.89 -19.77 -5.20
CA TYR A 8 4.36 -18.59 -4.48
C TYR A 8 4.87 -17.52 -5.46
N LYS A 9 5.70 -17.92 -6.43
CA LYS A 9 6.23 -17.03 -7.46
C LYS A 9 5.13 -16.41 -8.32
N SER A 10 4.14 -17.18 -8.75
CA SER A 10 3.02 -16.63 -9.55
C SER A 10 2.22 -15.61 -8.75
N LEU A 11 1.91 -15.91 -7.47
CA LEU A 11 1.22 -14.98 -6.58
C LEU A 11 2.05 -13.70 -6.38
N SER A 12 3.37 -13.81 -6.21
CA SER A 12 4.25 -12.65 -6.09
C SER A 12 4.24 -11.77 -7.35
N LEU A 13 4.25 -12.38 -8.54
CA LEU A 13 4.14 -11.63 -9.81
C LEU A 13 2.77 -10.94 -9.95
N ASP A 14 1.69 -11.61 -9.55
CA ASP A 14 0.35 -11.00 -9.55
C ASP A 14 0.26 -9.80 -8.60
N ILE A 15 0.91 -9.88 -7.43
CA ILE A 15 1.04 -8.76 -6.49
C ILE A 15 1.80 -7.60 -7.13
N VAL A 16 2.93 -7.86 -7.79
CA VAL A 16 3.69 -6.81 -8.51
C VAL A 16 2.81 -6.13 -9.56
N ASN A 17 2.06 -6.90 -10.35
CA ASN A 17 1.17 -6.36 -11.38
C ASN A 17 0.05 -5.49 -10.77
N LYS A 18 -0.53 -5.91 -9.65
CA LYS A 18 -1.54 -5.12 -8.93
C LYS A 18 -0.99 -3.83 -8.35
N LEU A 19 0.20 -3.87 -7.75
CA LEU A 19 0.88 -2.69 -7.22
C LEU A 19 1.21 -1.69 -8.34
N LYS A 20 1.76 -2.16 -9.47
CA LYS A 20 2.07 -1.31 -10.63
C LYS A 20 0.83 -0.68 -11.26
N SER A 21 -0.28 -1.42 -11.32
CA SER A 21 -1.55 -0.92 -11.85
C SER A 21 -2.35 -0.08 -10.86
N SER A 22 -1.85 0.12 -9.63
CA SER A 22 -2.59 0.76 -8.53
C SER A 22 -3.95 0.10 -8.21
N SER A 23 -4.16 -1.13 -8.68
CA SER A 23 -5.39 -1.91 -8.47
C SER A 23 -5.22 -2.80 -7.25
N LEU A 24 -5.48 -2.24 -6.08
CA LEU A 24 -5.31 -2.92 -4.79
C LEU A 24 -6.48 -3.85 -4.44
N ILE A 25 -7.47 -3.99 -5.33
CA ILE A 25 -8.63 -4.86 -5.14
C ILE A 25 -8.13 -6.30 -4.96
N ASN A 26 -8.53 -6.93 -3.85
CA ASN A 26 -8.19 -8.31 -3.48
C ASN A 26 -6.68 -8.58 -3.40
N ILE A 27 -5.85 -7.54 -3.17
CA ILE A 27 -4.41 -7.74 -2.98
C ILE A 27 -4.13 -8.46 -1.66
N GLY A 28 -4.96 -8.25 -0.63
CA GLY A 28 -4.91 -8.96 0.64
C GLY A 28 -5.01 -10.47 0.46
N ASP A 29 -5.99 -10.94 -0.32
CA ASP A 29 -6.17 -12.37 -0.61
C ASP A 29 -4.93 -13.03 -1.23
N LEU A 30 -4.15 -12.29 -2.03
CA LEU A 30 -2.91 -12.81 -2.61
C LEU A 30 -1.81 -12.94 -1.55
N PHE A 31 -1.70 -11.98 -0.62
CA PHE A 31 -0.78 -12.07 0.51
C PHE A 31 -1.17 -13.20 1.46
N ASP A 32 -2.45 -13.37 1.73
CA ASP A 32 -2.95 -14.46 2.58
C ASP A 32 -2.63 -15.83 1.98
N LYS A 33 -2.85 -16.01 0.68
CA LYS A 33 -2.46 -17.24 -0.04
C LYS A 33 -0.95 -17.49 0.00
N ARG A 34 -0.12 -16.45 -0.12
CA ARG A 34 1.34 -16.60 0.05
C ARG A 34 1.70 -17.05 1.46
N GLN A 35 1.06 -16.47 2.48
CA GLN A 35 1.28 -16.85 3.87
C GLN A 35 0.83 -18.28 4.15
N GLU A 36 -0.27 -18.73 3.54
CA GLU A 36 -0.72 -20.13 3.63
C GLU A 36 0.33 -21.10 3.07
N ILE A 37 0.95 -20.77 1.93
CA ILE A 37 2.04 -21.58 1.38
C ILE A 37 3.19 -21.69 2.38
N LEU A 38 3.65 -20.55 2.93
CA LEU A 38 4.75 -20.52 3.90
C LEU A 38 4.42 -21.28 5.18
N SER A 39 3.17 -21.21 5.65
CA SER A 39 2.73 -21.86 6.88
C SER A 39 2.67 -23.39 6.75
N ASN A 40 2.57 -23.90 5.52
CA ASN A 40 2.55 -25.33 5.21
C ASN A 40 3.93 -25.91 4.85
N VAL A 41 5.01 -25.11 4.92
CA VAL A 41 6.37 -25.59 4.66
C VAL A 41 6.88 -26.41 5.84
N LEU A 42 7.22 -27.68 5.58
CA LEU A 42 7.81 -28.58 6.57
C LEU A 42 9.35 -28.43 6.65
N ASP A 43 10.00 -28.22 5.51
CA ASP A 43 11.46 -28.05 5.40
C ASP A 43 11.77 -26.65 4.87
N PHE A 44 12.04 -25.74 5.81
CA PHE A 44 12.29 -24.33 5.51
C PHE A 44 13.61 -24.08 4.79
N GLU A 45 14.66 -24.85 5.06
CA GLU A 45 15.97 -24.62 4.44
C GLU A 45 15.94 -25.05 2.97
N ALA A 46 15.36 -26.21 2.68
CA ALA A 46 15.18 -26.64 1.29
C ALA A 46 14.26 -25.69 0.51
N PHE A 47 13.19 -25.21 1.15
CA PHE A 47 12.27 -24.26 0.53
C PHE A 47 12.96 -22.93 0.23
N LYS A 48 13.71 -22.39 1.20
CA LYS A 48 14.48 -21.15 1.04
C LYS A 48 15.51 -21.25 -0.07
N SER A 49 16.26 -22.35 -0.16
CA SER A 49 17.21 -22.57 -1.26
C SER A 49 16.51 -22.52 -2.61
N GLN A 50 15.37 -23.19 -2.75
CA GLN A 50 14.60 -23.16 -4.00
C GLN A 50 14.04 -21.78 -4.34
N MET A 51 13.64 -20.99 -3.33
CA MET A 51 13.20 -19.61 -3.55
C MET A 51 14.33 -18.74 -4.11
N ILE A 52 15.56 -18.93 -3.62
CA ILE A 52 16.75 -18.24 -4.13
C ILE A 52 17.01 -18.66 -5.58
N ASP A 53 17.02 -19.96 -5.85
CA ASP A 53 17.29 -20.49 -7.20
C ASP A 53 16.25 -20.03 -8.23
N GLU A 54 15.00 -19.82 -7.80
CA GLU A 54 13.91 -19.33 -8.64
C GLU A 54 13.85 -17.79 -8.74
N GLY A 55 14.79 -17.06 -8.13
CA GLY A 55 14.86 -15.60 -8.18
C GLY A 55 13.66 -14.90 -7.52
N ILE A 56 13.08 -15.51 -6.49
CA ILE A 56 11.90 -14.99 -5.80
C ILE A 56 12.29 -13.83 -4.87
N LEU A 57 13.54 -13.80 -4.39
CA LEU A 57 14.03 -12.72 -3.52
C LEU A 57 13.99 -11.36 -4.21
N GLU A 58 14.31 -11.31 -5.50
CA GLU A 58 14.27 -10.10 -6.31
C GLU A 58 12.83 -9.59 -6.45
N ILE A 59 11.88 -10.50 -6.66
CA ILE A 59 10.46 -10.19 -6.75
C ILE A 59 9.94 -9.66 -5.40
N ASP A 60 10.31 -10.30 -4.30
CA ASP A 60 9.89 -9.86 -2.96
C ASP A 60 10.48 -8.49 -2.60
N ARG A 61 11.71 -8.20 -3.03
CA ARG A 61 12.30 -6.86 -2.91
C ARG A 61 11.52 -5.84 -3.74
N GLU A 62 11.15 -6.16 -4.97
CA GLU A 62 10.33 -5.28 -5.81
C GLU A 62 8.98 -4.96 -5.16
N ILE A 63 8.31 -5.98 -4.61
CA ILE A 63 7.04 -5.82 -3.87
C ILE A 63 7.23 -4.85 -2.69
N HIS A 64 8.30 -5.02 -1.92
CA HIS A 64 8.59 -4.14 -0.77
C HIS A 64 8.77 -2.68 -1.19
N ILE A 65 9.52 -2.43 -2.26
CA ILE A 65 9.75 -1.08 -2.80
C ILE A 65 8.41 -0.46 -3.23
N LEU A 66 7.65 -1.17 -4.06
CA LEU A 66 6.37 -0.68 -4.59
C LEU A 66 5.35 -0.38 -3.47
N LEU A 67 5.27 -1.24 -2.45
CA LEU A 67 4.41 -1.00 -1.29
C LEU A 67 4.85 0.24 -0.51
N SER A 68 6.15 0.39 -0.27
CA SER A 68 6.69 1.53 0.48
C SER A 68 6.40 2.84 -0.23
N ASP A 69 6.64 2.89 -1.54
CA ASP A 69 6.32 4.05 -2.39
C ASP A 69 4.82 4.37 -2.36
N SER A 70 3.95 3.35 -2.43
CA SER A 70 2.50 3.53 -2.37
C SER A 70 2.08 4.11 -1.01
N ILE A 71 2.65 3.62 0.09
CA ILE A 71 2.34 4.09 1.44
C ILE A 71 2.78 5.55 1.61
N GLU A 72 3.96 5.93 1.11
CA GLU A 72 4.43 7.31 1.16
C GLU A 72 3.51 8.25 0.40
N LYS A 73 3.14 7.90 -0.84
CA LYS A 73 2.19 8.70 -1.65
C LYS A 73 0.86 8.88 -0.93
N THR A 74 0.27 7.81 -0.40
CA THR A 74 -1.00 7.90 0.34
C THR A 74 -0.88 8.77 1.60
N LYS A 75 0.25 8.71 2.33
CA LYS A 75 0.49 9.60 3.48
C LYS A 75 0.50 11.07 3.07
N ASP A 76 1.18 11.40 1.97
CA ASP A 76 1.23 12.76 1.45
C ASP A 76 -0.14 13.26 0.97
N GLU A 77 -0.90 12.41 0.29
CA GLU A 77 -2.30 12.71 -0.10
C GLU A 77 -3.17 13.03 1.13
N ILE A 78 -3.10 12.20 2.17
CA ILE A 78 -3.85 12.43 3.43
C ILE A 78 -3.42 13.75 4.07
N LYS A 79 -2.11 14.04 4.11
CA LYS A 79 -1.57 15.29 4.66
C LYS A 79 -2.08 16.51 3.90
N ASN A 80 -2.03 16.46 2.56
CA ASN A 80 -2.50 17.54 1.69
C ASN A 80 -4.00 17.76 1.81
N HIS A 81 -4.79 16.68 1.87
CA HIS A 81 -6.23 16.77 2.08
C HIS A 81 -6.57 17.40 3.44
N LYS A 82 -5.88 17.01 4.52
CA LYS A 82 -6.05 17.63 5.85
C LYS A 82 -5.67 19.11 5.84
N LEU A 83 -4.59 19.49 5.16
CA LEU A 83 -4.18 20.88 5.02
C LEU A 83 -5.23 21.71 4.27
N SER A 84 -5.72 21.20 3.14
CA SER A 84 -6.79 21.83 2.35
C SER A 84 -8.03 22.08 3.20
N ASN A 85 -8.49 21.08 3.94
CA ASN A 85 -9.65 21.22 4.83
C ASN A 85 -9.43 22.26 5.93
N ARG A 86 -8.23 22.33 6.50
CA ARG A 86 -7.87 23.35 7.50
C ARG A 86 -7.90 24.77 6.91
N VAL A 87 -7.34 24.95 5.72
CA VAL A 87 -7.36 26.24 5.01
C VAL A 87 -8.79 26.65 4.66
N ASN A 88 -9.61 25.74 4.14
CA ASN A 88 -11.02 26.01 3.84
C ASN A 88 -11.82 26.39 5.09
N THR A 89 -11.60 25.68 6.20
CA THR A 89 -12.27 26.00 7.48
C THR A 89 -11.86 27.39 7.98
N SER A 90 -10.57 27.72 7.91
CA SER A 90 -10.03 29.04 8.27
C SER A 90 -10.56 30.17 7.38
N TYR A 91 -10.68 29.92 6.08
CA TYR A 91 -11.24 30.90 5.13
C TYR A 91 -12.74 31.16 5.43
N LEU A 92 -13.51 30.09 5.68
CA LEU A 92 -14.92 30.21 6.04
C LEU A 92 -15.13 30.93 7.37
N SER A 93 -14.30 30.66 8.39
CA SER A 93 -14.38 31.33 9.68
C SER A 93 -14.03 32.82 9.55
N THR A 94 -12.93 33.15 8.87
CA THR A 94 -12.51 34.55 8.66
C THR A 94 -13.56 35.33 7.87
N LYS A 95 -14.17 34.73 6.85
CA LYS A 95 -15.27 35.36 6.08
C LYS A 95 -16.50 35.61 6.94
N LYS A 96 -16.87 34.69 7.83
CA LYS A 96 -17.99 34.84 8.78
C LYS A 96 -17.72 35.91 9.83
N GLU A 97 -16.50 35.98 10.33
CA GLU A 97 -16.06 36.98 11.31
C GLU A 97 -16.05 38.38 10.68
N ASN A 98 -15.53 38.50 9.44
CA ASN A 98 -15.58 39.72 8.64
C ASN A 98 -17.02 40.18 8.36
N LEU A 99 -17.94 39.28 7.98
CA LEU A 99 -19.37 39.64 7.82
C LEU A 99 -19.99 40.18 9.12
N ASN A 100 -19.61 39.63 10.28
CA ASN A 100 -20.13 40.07 11.57
C ASN A 100 -19.62 41.46 11.99
N ILE A 101 -18.36 41.82 11.70
CA ILE A 101 -17.83 43.16 11.99
C ILE A 101 -18.44 44.23 11.08
N PHE A 102 -18.81 43.90 9.83
CA PHE A 102 -19.53 44.84 8.95
C PHE A 102 -21.02 44.98 9.30
N ASN A 103 -21.63 43.95 9.90
CA ASN A 103 -23.03 44.01 10.38
C ASN A 103 -23.20 44.58 11.79
N LYS A 104 -22.10 44.80 12.53
CA LYS A 104 -22.15 45.47 13.83
C LYS A 104 -22.34 46.97 13.59
N LYS A 105 -23.60 47.41 13.47
CA LYS A 105 -23.95 48.84 13.51
C LYS A 105 -23.39 49.46 14.80
N VAL A 106 -22.57 50.49 14.63
CA VAL A 106 -22.19 51.46 15.68
C VAL A 106 -23.39 52.37 15.93
#